data_AF-A0A258RUB1-F1
#
_entry.id   AF-A0A258RUB1-F1
#
_cell.length_a   1.000
_cell.length_b   1.000
_cell.length_c   1.000
_cell.angle_alpha   90.00
_cell.angle_beta   90.00
_cell.angle_gamma   90.00
#
_symmetry.space_group_name_H-M   'P 1'
#
loop_
_entity.id
_entity.type
_entity.pdbx_description
1 polymer ?
#
loop_
_entity_poly.entity_id
_entity_poly.type
_entity_poly.pdbx_seq_one_letter_code
_entity_poly.pdbx_strand_id
1 'polypeptide(L)'
;MRIAALLIALMVAGCGKAAPSADMPARTWQYYVAHPQEVEAMQKICREWSAGHGPAESEPAVVTTNCRAAAFAKSQRQIAP
;
A
#
# COMPACT_ATOMS: atom_id res chain seq x y z
N MET A 1 24.08 19.49 -32.29
CA MET A 1 23.71 18.12 -31.89
C MET A 1 24.29 17.80 -30.51
N ARG A 2 23.78 18.41 -29.43
CA ARG A 2 24.19 18.09 -28.04
C ARG A 2 22.98 18.09 -27.09
N ILE A 3 21.93 18.82 -27.43
CA ILE A 3 20.67 18.91 -26.67
C ILE A 3 19.82 17.63 -26.82
N ALA A 4 19.86 16.99 -28.00
CA ALA A 4 19.08 15.78 -28.27
C ALA A 4 19.48 14.59 -27.38
N ALA A 5 20.75 14.52 -26.95
CA ALA A 5 21.22 13.42 -26.10
C ALA A 5 20.73 13.54 -24.64
N LEU A 6 20.48 14.76 -24.16
CA LEU A 6 19.98 15.01 -22.80
C LEU A 6 18.51 14.61 -22.62
N LEU A 7 17.69 14.74 -23.68
CA LEU A 7 16.27 14.39 -23.63
C LEU A 7 16.02 12.87 -23.58
N ILE A 8 16.91 12.08 -24.18
CA ILE A 8 16.79 10.61 -24.19
C ILE A 8 17.11 10.03 -22.80
N ALA A 9 18.01 10.65 -22.04
CA ALA A 9 18.36 10.21 -20.69
C ALA A 9 17.22 10.42 -19.65
N LEU A 10 16.37 11.44 -19.85
CA LEU A 10 15.23 11.73 -18.96
C LEU A 10 14.04 10.76 -19.16
N MET A 11 13.93 10.10 -20.31
CA MET A 11 12.84 9.18 -20.63
C MET A 11 12.96 7.80 -19.95
N VAL A 12 14.13 7.46 -19.40
CA VAL A 12 14.40 6.13 -18.81
C VAL A 12 14.19 6.10 -17.29
N ALA A 13 13.98 7.26 -16.64
CA ALA A 13 13.67 7.32 -15.20
C ALA A 13 12.21 6.94 -14.86
N GLY A 14 11.39 6.62 -15.87
CA GLY A 14 10.00 6.17 -15.71
C GLY A 14 9.82 4.66 -15.52
N CYS A 15 10.90 3.91 -15.31
CA CYS A 15 10.83 2.46 -15.09
C CYS A 15 9.98 2.19 -13.83
N GLY A 16 8.74 1.77 -14.06
CA GLY A 16 7.67 1.73 -13.08
C GLY A 16 8.11 1.02 -11.80
N LYS A 17 7.94 1.71 -10.67
CA LYS A 17 8.10 1.10 -9.35
C LYS A 17 7.20 -0.14 -9.33
N ALA A 18 7.77 -1.30 -9.00
CA ALA A 18 7.02 -2.54 -8.90
C ALA A 18 5.78 -2.31 -8.03
N ALA A 19 4.64 -2.85 -8.46
CA ALA A 19 3.40 -2.73 -7.70
C ALA A 19 3.64 -3.22 -6.26
N PRO A 20 3.14 -2.52 -5.24
CA PRO A 20 3.29 -2.97 -3.86
C PRO A 20 2.65 -4.35 -3.66
N SER A 21 3.03 -5.05 -2.60
CA SER A 21 2.54 -6.42 -2.39
C SER A 21 1.01 -6.47 -2.30
N ALA A 22 0.42 -7.41 -3.02
CA ALA A 22 -0.99 -7.78 -2.94
C ALA A 22 -1.21 -9.28 -2.68
N ASP A 23 -0.12 -10.06 -2.62
CA ASP A 23 -0.17 -11.48 -2.30
C ASP A 23 -0.29 -11.65 -0.79
N MET A 24 -1.54 -11.69 -0.33
CA MET A 24 -1.89 -11.86 1.08
C MET A 24 -3.30 -12.46 1.20
N PRO A 25 -3.58 -13.18 2.28
CA PRO A 25 -4.96 -13.59 2.57
C PRO A 25 -5.79 -12.36 2.98
N ALA A 26 -7.10 -12.42 2.69
CA ALA A 26 -8.05 -11.49 3.29
C ALA A 26 -8.10 -11.71 4.82
N ARG A 27 -8.04 -10.62 5.58
CA ARG A 27 -8.05 -10.60 7.04
C ARG A 27 -9.16 -9.69 7.54
N THR A 28 -9.76 -10.06 8.68
CA THR A 28 -10.77 -9.26 9.34
C THR A 28 -10.15 -8.33 10.37
N TRP A 29 -10.93 -7.38 10.89
CA TRP A 29 -10.44 -6.50 11.95
C TRP A 29 -10.19 -7.27 13.26
N GLN A 30 -10.96 -8.33 13.56
CA GLN A 30 -10.74 -9.16 14.73
C GLN A 30 -9.39 -9.89 14.66
N TYR A 31 -9.01 -10.35 13.47
CA TYR A 31 -7.68 -10.94 13.26
C TYR A 31 -6.58 -9.95 13.65
N TYR A 32 -6.66 -8.71 13.15
CA TYR A 32 -5.66 -7.68 13.44
C TYR A 32 -5.66 -7.21 14.91
N VAL A 33 -6.80 -7.25 15.60
CA VAL A 33 -6.86 -7.00 17.05
C VAL A 33 -6.07 -8.06 17.80
N ALA A 34 -6.21 -9.33 17.41
CA ALA A 34 -5.48 -10.47 17.98
C ALA A 34 -4.01 -10.53 17.56
N HIS A 35 -3.64 -9.94 16.41
CA HIS A 35 -2.28 -9.95 15.83
C HIS A 35 -1.76 -8.53 15.60
N PRO A 36 -1.54 -7.72 16.66
CA PRO A 36 -1.14 -6.32 16.50
C PRO A 36 0.15 -6.07 15.76
N GLN A 37 1.11 -6.98 15.88
CA GLN A 37 2.38 -6.91 15.19
C GLN A 37 2.21 -6.88 13.67
N GLU A 38 1.09 -7.41 13.15
CA GLU A 38 0.78 -7.42 11.72
C GLU A 38 0.06 -6.15 11.26
N VAL A 39 -0.46 -5.32 12.18
CA VAL A 39 -1.13 -4.05 11.84
C VAL A 39 -0.16 -3.08 11.19
N GLU A 40 1.04 -2.91 11.75
CA GLU A 40 2.03 -1.98 11.20
C GLU A 40 2.54 -2.42 9.82
N ALA A 41 2.74 -3.72 9.64
CA ALA A 41 3.11 -4.30 8.36
C ALA A 41 2.02 -4.06 7.30
N MET A 42 0.75 -4.30 7.64
CA MET A 42 -0.35 -4.01 6.73
C MET A 42 -0.47 -2.52 6.43
N GLN A 43 -0.35 -1.65 7.45
CA GLN A 43 -0.38 -0.19 7.27
C GLN A 43 0.74 0.32 6.35
N LYS A 44 1.91 -0.32 6.35
CA LYS A 44 2.98 -0.01 5.40
C LYS A 44 2.55 -0.31 3.97
N ILE A 45 1.99 -1.49 3.72
CA ILE A 45 1.47 -1.88 2.40
C ILE A 45 0.38 -0.90 1.94
N CYS A 46 -0.53 -0.52 2.84
CA CYS A 46 -1.58 0.47 2.54
C CYS A 46 -1.01 1.82 2.08
N ARG A 47 0.04 2.31 2.75
CA ARG A 47 0.72 3.56 2.35
C ARG A 47 1.41 3.44 1.00
N GLU A 48 2.02 2.30 0.71
CA GLU A 48 2.67 2.06 -0.59
C GLU A 48 1.66 2.07 -1.74
N TRP A 49 0.49 1.44 -1.54
CA TRP A 49 -0.61 1.49 -2.52
C TRP A 49 -1.19 2.89 -2.66
N SER A 50 -1.45 3.59 -1.55
CA SER A 50 -1.96 4.98 -1.58
C SER A 50 -0.98 5.99 -2.16
N ALA A 51 0.33 5.72 -2.10
CA ALA A 51 1.36 6.55 -2.72
C ALA A 51 1.55 6.25 -4.22
N GLY A 52 0.92 5.19 -4.73
CA GLY A 52 0.90 4.90 -6.16
C GLY A 52 0.16 5.99 -6.94
N HIS A 53 0.62 6.25 -8.16
CA HIS A 53 -0.06 7.18 -9.09
C HIS A 53 -1.11 6.46 -9.97
N GLY A 54 -1.38 5.18 -9.68
CA GLY A 54 -2.38 4.39 -10.39
C GLY A 54 -3.80 4.81 -9.98
N PRO A 55 -4.81 4.59 -10.84
CA PRO A 55 -6.21 4.80 -10.46
C PRO A 55 -6.60 3.96 -9.24
N ALA A 56 -7.48 4.46 -8.38
CA ALA A 56 -7.88 3.78 -7.14
C ALA A 56 -8.51 2.40 -7.40
N GLU A 57 -9.22 2.25 -8.51
CA GLU A 57 -9.83 1.00 -8.98
C GLU A 57 -8.80 -0.08 -9.39
N SER A 58 -7.53 0.30 -9.57
CA SER A 58 -6.45 -0.66 -9.83
C SER A 58 -5.91 -1.32 -8.55
N GLU A 59 -6.27 -0.80 -7.38
CA GLU A 59 -5.86 -1.38 -6.10
C GLU A 59 -6.59 -2.72 -5.87
N PRO A 60 -5.87 -3.82 -5.61
CA PRO A 60 -6.49 -5.12 -5.38
C PRO A 60 -7.47 -5.09 -4.20
N ALA A 61 -8.64 -5.72 -4.37
CA ALA A 61 -9.69 -5.72 -3.35
C ALA A 61 -9.23 -6.27 -1.99
N VAL A 62 -8.27 -7.21 -2.00
CA VAL A 62 -7.70 -7.77 -0.77
C VAL A 62 -6.90 -6.73 0.01
N VAL A 63 -6.18 -5.84 -0.68
CA VAL A 63 -5.41 -4.75 -0.07
C VAL A 63 -6.37 -3.76 0.57
N THR A 64 -7.35 -3.25 -0.19
CA THR A 64 -8.32 -2.27 0.33
C THR A 64 -9.09 -2.81 1.54
N THR A 65 -9.51 -4.07 1.49
CA THR A 65 -10.20 -4.76 2.60
C THR A 65 -9.31 -4.84 3.84
N ASN A 66 -8.08 -5.32 3.68
CA ASN A 66 -7.13 -5.47 4.79
C ASN A 66 -6.72 -4.11 5.37
N CYS A 67 -6.59 -3.08 4.55
CA CYS A 67 -6.29 -1.72 5.00
C CYS A 67 -7.39 -1.15 5.90
N ARG A 68 -8.66 -1.32 5.52
CA ARG A 68 -9.81 -0.92 6.34
C ARG A 68 -9.84 -1.69 7.66
N ALA A 69 -9.65 -3.01 7.59
CA ALA A 69 -9.63 -3.88 8.77
C ALA A 69 -8.51 -3.51 9.75
N ALA A 70 -7.28 -3.29 9.27
CA ALA A 70 -6.13 -2.90 10.08
C ALA A 70 -6.30 -1.50 10.68
N ALA A 71 -6.86 -0.55 9.93
CA ALA A 71 -7.15 0.80 10.43
C ALA A 71 -8.17 0.78 11.57
N PHE A 72 -9.25 0.00 11.42
CA PHE A 72 -10.24 -0.17 12.48
C PHE A 72 -9.63 -0.85 13.72
N ALA A 73 -8.87 -1.93 13.53
CA ALA A 73 -8.19 -2.60 14.65
C ALA A 73 -7.25 -1.66 15.41
N LYS A 74 -6.54 -0.77 14.70
CA LYS A 74 -5.71 0.28 15.31
C LYS A 74 -6.55 1.26 16.13
N SER A 75 -7.69 1.72 15.62
CA SER A 75 -8.54 2.66 16.36
C SER A 75 -9.15 2.03 17.61
N GLN A 76 -9.51 0.75 17.59
CA GLN A 76 -10.01 0.04 18.78
C GLN A 76 -8.98 0.06 19.92
N ARG A 77 -7.69 -0.06 19.61
CA ARG A 77 -6.60 0.01 20.61
C ARG A 77 -6.37 1.39 21.18
N GLN A 78 -6.67 2.44 20.42
CA GLN A 78 -6.57 3.82 20.88
C GLN A 78 -7.75 4.22 21.78
N ILE A 79 -8.86 3.46 21.72
CA ILE A 79 -10.07 3.67 22.52
C ILE A 79 -10.09 2.77 23.76
N ALA A 80 -9.39 1.63 23.74
CA ALA A 80 -9.29 0.73 24.88
C ALA A 80 -8.58 1.44 26.07
N PRO A 81 -9.17 1.41 27.29
CA PRO A 81 -8.63 2.09 28.48
C PRO A 81 -7.31 1.51 28.97
#